data_AF-K1ZPS9-F1
#
_entry.id   AF-K1ZPS9-F1
#
_cell.length_a   1.000
_cell.length_b   1.000
_cell.length_c   1.000
_cell.angle_alpha   90.00
_cell.angle_beta   90.00
_cell.angle_gamma   90.00
#
_symmetry.space_group_name_H-M   'P 1'
#
loop_
_entity.id
_entity.type
_entity.pdbx_description
1 polymer ?
#
loop_
_entity_poly.entity_id
_entity_poly.type
_entity_poly.pdbx_seq_one_letter_code
_entity_poly.pdbx_strand_id
1 'polypeptide(L)'
;MDLGNTANGIWALEGSDDNIIGTDGDGVYDAGEGNLVSGNVSSGIALTSYNNIVAGNYIGVTAGGNASLKNDNSGISITGNGNRVGTNGDGVSDVLERNIISGNSGLSMRGIIGGGTSQDVVVAGNYIGVGADGVTDVGQDRGIQTTSTTSNWIMGTNGDGNGDAGEGNVISGNVYNVYLEGTSHVIAGNIVGLRADGLAAMDSTYGVRVFGGTGHRVGTNADGVSDSAERNILSGQTAFGVNVEGDASNTVIAGNYIGTDITGAVSLKNIRGVNLGKWDGGTAC
;
A
#
# COMPACT_ATOMS: atom_id res chain seq x y z
N MET A 1 -6.97 20.02 -22.41
CA MET A 1 -8.11 19.18 -22.82
C MET A 1 -8.06 17.98 -21.91
N ASP A 2 -9.11 17.73 -21.13
CA ASP A 2 -9.21 16.49 -20.37
C ASP A 2 -9.46 15.34 -21.35
N LEU A 3 -8.61 14.31 -21.31
CA LEU A 3 -8.61 13.18 -22.22
C LEU A 3 -9.00 11.87 -21.53
N GLY A 4 -9.29 11.90 -20.23
CA GLY A 4 -9.62 10.68 -19.49
C GLY A 4 -11.08 10.28 -19.54
N ASN A 5 -11.38 9.09 -19.03
CA ASN A 5 -12.76 8.62 -18.96
C ASN A 5 -13.56 9.45 -17.96
N THR A 6 -14.86 9.62 -18.23
CA THR A 6 -15.76 10.37 -17.35
C THR A 6 -16.19 9.60 -16.09
N ALA A 7 -15.65 8.39 -15.87
CA ALA A 7 -15.98 7.48 -14.77
C ALA A 7 -14.71 6.74 -14.33
N ASN A 8 -14.82 5.47 -13.89
CA ASN A 8 -13.65 4.64 -13.61
C ASN A 8 -12.92 4.28 -14.91
N GLY A 9 -11.60 4.05 -14.85
CA GLY A 9 -10.83 3.58 -16.01
C GLY A 9 -11.15 2.13 -16.36
N ILE A 10 -11.06 1.24 -15.37
CA ILE A 10 -11.44 -0.17 -15.45
C ILE A 10 -12.39 -0.46 -14.29
N TRP A 11 -13.49 -1.17 -14.57
CA TRP A 11 -14.43 -1.58 -13.53
C TRP A 11 -14.76 -3.06 -13.67
N ALA A 12 -14.30 -3.85 -12.71
CA ALA A 12 -14.72 -5.24 -12.52
C ALA A 12 -16.00 -5.25 -11.67
N LEU A 13 -17.14 -5.35 -12.35
CA LEU A 13 -18.47 -5.34 -11.73
C LEU A 13 -18.75 -6.65 -10.99
N GLU A 14 -19.67 -6.62 -10.02
CA GLU A 14 -20.15 -7.82 -9.30
C GLU A 14 -20.42 -9.00 -10.26
N GLY A 15 -19.87 -10.17 -9.92
CA GLY A 15 -19.92 -11.39 -10.74
C GLY A 15 -18.85 -11.49 -11.84
N SER A 16 -18.02 -10.46 -12.02
CA SER A 16 -16.83 -10.50 -12.90
C SER A 16 -15.62 -10.93 -12.09
N ASP A 17 -15.63 -12.18 -11.62
CA ASP A 17 -14.60 -12.73 -10.72
C ASP A 17 -13.43 -13.33 -11.52
N ASP A 18 -12.29 -13.56 -10.86
CA ASP A 18 -11.14 -14.30 -11.40
C ASP A 18 -10.50 -13.68 -12.67
N ASN A 19 -10.48 -12.34 -12.77
CA ASN A 19 -9.86 -11.63 -13.90
C ASN A 19 -8.45 -11.14 -13.59
N ILE A 20 -7.63 -11.01 -14.63
CA ILE A 20 -6.31 -10.38 -14.57
C ILE A 20 -6.38 -9.02 -15.25
N ILE A 21 -5.92 -7.98 -14.56
CA ILE A 21 -5.75 -6.62 -15.06
C ILE A 21 -4.25 -6.34 -15.06
N GLY A 22 -3.64 -6.45 -16.24
CA GLY A 22 -2.21 -6.28 -16.45
C GLY A 22 -1.52 -7.61 -16.74
N THR A 23 -0.34 -7.84 -16.15
CA THR A 23 0.43 -9.07 -16.41
C THR A 23 -0.13 -10.29 -15.70
N ASP A 24 -0.02 -11.46 -16.33
CA ASP A 24 -0.34 -12.75 -15.71
C ASP A 24 0.85 -13.39 -14.99
N GLY A 25 2.07 -12.85 -15.17
CA GLY A 25 3.27 -13.26 -14.46
C GLY A 25 3.82 -14.61 -14.91
N ASP A 26 3.49 -15.09 -16.12
CA ASP A 26 3.90 -16.42 -16.58
C ASP A 26 5.38 -16.52 -17.01
N GLY A 27 6.10 -15.40 -17.01
CA GLY A 27 7.51 -15.30 -17.41
C GLY A 27 7.70 -15.01 -18.91
N VAL A 28 6.62 -14.80 -19.65
CA VAL A 28 6.61 -14.63 -21.10
C VAL A 28 6.00 -13.28 -21.48
N TYR A 29 6.87 -12.31 -21.79
CA TYR A 29 6.50 -10.96 -22.23
C TYR A 29 5.79 -10.06 -21.19
N ASP A 30 5.83 -10.40 -19.91
CA ASP A 30 5.20 -9.65 -18.79
C ASP A 30 5.43 -8.13 -18.82
N ALA A 31 6.62 -7.67 -19.22
CA ALA A 31 6.96 -6.26 -19.28
C ALA A 31 6.08 -5.43 -20.26
N GLY A 32 5.38 -6.10 -21.19
CA GLY A 32 4.49 -5.47 -22.17
C GLY A 32 3.00 -5.57 -21.83
N GLU A 33 2.61 -6.22 -20.74
CA GLU A 33 1.22 -6.58 -20.44
C GLU A 33 0.51 -5.57 -19.54
N GLY A 34 1.28 -4.71 -18.87
CA GLY A 34 0.78 -3.68 -17.96
C GLY A 34 -0.11 -2.64 -18.64
N ASN A 35 -1.14 -2.19 -17.91
CA ASN A 35 -2.00 -1.09 -18.36
C ASN A 35 -1.51 0.27 -17.80
N LEU A 36 -1.76 1.33 -18.58
CA LEU A 36 -1.72 2.72 -18.09
C LEU A 36 -3.15 3.19 -17.78
N VAL A 37 -3.49 3.34 -16.50
CA VAL A 37 -4.84 3.67 -16.04
C VAL A 37 -4.84 5.01 -15.27
N SER A 38 -5.01 6.08 -16.03
CA SER A 38 -4.75 7.46 -15.59
C SER A 38 -5.71 8.47 -16.24
N GLY A 39 -5.85 9.65 -15.64
CA GLY A 39 -6.70 10.74 -16.15
C GLY A 39 -8.19 10.58 -15.87
N ASN A 40 -8.64 9.54 -15.17
CA ASN A 40 -10.07 9.25 -15.01
C ASN A 40 -10.74 10.22 -14.01
N VAL A 41 -12.00 10.59 -14.26
CA VAL A 41 -12.78 11.47 -13.36
C VAL A 41 -13.13 10.79 -12.02
N SER A 42 -13.08 9.45 -11.97
CA SER A 42 -13.28 8.65 -10.76
C SER A 42 -12.00 7.86 -10.41
N SER A 43 -12.13 6.60 -9.99
CA SER A 43 -10.98 5.76 -9.67
C SER A 43 -10.32 5.23 -10.94
N GLY A 44 -9.03 4.92 -10.89
CA GLY A 44 -8.35 4.21 -11.98
C GLY A 44 -9.00 2.84 -12.21
N ILE A 45 -8.96 2.00 -11.18
CA ILE A 45 -9.52 0.64 -11.19
C ILE A 45 -10.54 0.50 -10.06
N ALA A 46 -11.71 -0.06 -10.35
CA ALA A 46 -12.73 -0.40 -9.36
C ALA A 46 -13.01 -1.92 -9.38
N LEU A 47 -12.79 -2.57 -8.24
CA LEU A 47 -12.99 -4.01 -8.03
C LEU A 47 -14.17 -4.23 -7.09
N THR A 48 -15.35 -4.41 -7.66
CA THR A 48 -16.54 -4.83 -6.91
C THR A 48 -16.73 -6.35 -6.91
N SER A 49 -16.04 -7.05 -7.80
CA SER A 49 -15.97 -8.52 -7.88
C SER A 49 -14.83 -9.12 -7.06
N TYR A 50 -14.77 -10.45 -7.04
CA TYR A 50 -13.88 -11.25 -6.23
C TYR A 50 -12.67 -11.79 -7.00
N ASN A 51 -11.60 -12.09 -6.27
CA ASN A 51 -10.46 -12.87 -6.78
C ASN A 51 -9.77 -12.30 -8.04
N ASN A 52 -9.87 -10.99 -8.28
CA ASN A 52 -9.17 -10.37 -9.40
C ASN A 52 -7.73 -10.07 -9.02
N ILE A 53 -6.87 -10.11 -10.03
CA ILE A 53 -5.46 -9.77 -9.95
C ILE A 53 -5.24 -8.44 -10.66
N VAL A 54 -4.58 -7.51 -9.99
CA VAL A 54 -4.09 -6.26 -10.59
C VAL A 54 -2.57 -6.29 -10.49
N ALA A 55 -1.86 -6.47 -11.60
CA ALA A 55 -0.41 -6.63 -11.61
C ALA A 55 0.25 -5.88 -12.78
N GLY A 56 1.40 -5.25 -12.54
CA GLY A 56 2.23 -4.60 -13.57
C GLY A 56 1.66 -3.30 -14.15
N ASN A 57 0.70 -2.65 -13.48
CA ASN A 57 0.02 -1.46 -14.01
C ASN A 57 0.63 -0.14 -13.51
N TYR A 58 0.46 0.91 -14.32
CA TYR A 58 0.77 2.30 -13.99
C TYR A 58 -0.54 3.06 -13.77
N ILE A 59 -0.82 3.48 -12.53
CA ILE A 59 -2.13 3.97 -12.11
C ILE A 59 -2.02 5.35 -11.46
N GLY A 60 -2.57 6.37 -12.14
CA GLY A 60 -2.53 7.78 -11.69
C GLY A 60 -1.25 8.53 -12.06
N VAL A 61 -0.35 7.88 -12.80
CA VAL A 61 0.92 8.42 -13.30
C VAL A 61 0.95 8.46 -14.82
N THR A 62 1.89 9.18 -15.40
CA THR A 62 2.21 9.15 -16.83
C THR A 62 2.83 7.80 -17.23
N ALA A 63 2.95 7.53 -18.53
CA ALA A 63 3.61 6.34 -19.05
C ALA A 63 5.06 6.16 -18.57
N GLY A 64 5.74 7.25 -18.18
CA GLY A 64 7.08 7.19 -17.59
C GLY A 64 7.10 6.90 -16.09
N GLY A 65 5.94 6.80 -15.43
CA GLY A 65 5.79 6.43 -14.03
C GLY A 65 6.20 7.47 -12.99
N ASN A 66 6.89 8.55 -13.38
CA ASN A 66 7.52 9.51 -12.45
C ASN A 66 6.83 10.89 -12.44
N ALA A 67 5.63 10.99 -12.99
CA ALA A 67 4.83 12.22 -12.96
C ALA A 67 3.35 11.87 -12.86
N SER A 68 2.58 12.68 -12.14
CA SER A 68 1.14 12.48 -12.00
C SER A 68 0.41 12.68 -13.35
N LEU A 69 -0.49 11.75 -13.65
CA LEU A 69 -1.59 11.89 -14.61
C LEU A 69 -2.85 11.41 -13.87
N LYS A 70 -3.21 12.18 -12.85
CA LYS A 70 -4.17 11.83 -11.80
C LYS A 70 -5.43 11.10 -12.27
N ASN A 71 -5.86 10.13 -11.48
CA ASN A 71 -7.29 9.81 -11.37
C ASN A 71 -7.88 10.72 -10.27
N ASP A 72 -9.12 11.20 -10.44
CA ASP A 72 -9.76 12.22 -9.59
C ASP A 72 -10.48 11.67 -8.34
N ASN A 73 -10.19 10.42 -7.98
CA ASN A 73 -10.60 9.82 -6.70
C ASN A 73 -9.51 8.93 -6.09
N SER A 74 -9.48 7.66 -6.48
CA SER A 74 -8.52 6.66 -5.98
C SER A 74 -7.75 6.03 -7.14
N GLY A 75 -6.54 5.53 -6.92
CA GLY A 75 -5.90 4.65 -7.89
C GLY A 75 -6.70 3.36 -8.07
N ILE A 76 -6.93 2.65 -6.97
CA ILE A 76 -7.71 1.41 -6.93
C ILE A 76 -8.74 1.48 -5.80
N SER A 77 -9.99 1.16 -6.11
CA SER A 77 -11.08 0.99 -5.14
C SER A 77 -11.50 -0.47 -5.09
N ILE A 78 -11.43 -1.09 -3.92
CA ILE A 78 -11.73 -2.52 -3.72
C ILE A 78 -12.89 -2.64 -2.74
N THR A 79 -13.98 -3.26 -3.17
CA THR A 79 -15.11 -3.61 -2.29
C THR A 79 -15.41 -5.10 -2.33
N GLY A 80 -14.89 -5.84 -3.32
CA GLY A 80 -14.95 -7.30 -3.34
C GLY A 80 -13.80 -7.95 -2.57
N ASN A 81 -14.00 -9.21 -2.18
CA ASN A 81 -13.08 -10.04 -1.41
C ASN A 81 -12.04 -10.76 -2.29
N GLY A 82 -10.96 -11.23 -1.67
CA GLY A 82 -10.01 -12.16 -2.32
C GLY A 82 -9.14 -11.54 -3.42
N ASN A 83 -9.20 -10.22 -3.62
CA ASN A 83 -8.46 -9.55 -4.69
C ASN A 83 -6.96 -9.43 -4.34
N ARG A 84 -6.09 -9.56 -5.35
CA ARG A 84 -4.63 -9.36 -5.24
C ARG A 84 -4.20 -8.12 -6.01
N VAL A 85 -3.40 -7.28 -5.39
CA VAL A 85 -2.74 -6.12 -6.03
C VAL A 85 -1.23 -6.30 -5.90
N GLY A 86 -0.56 -6.49 -7.03
CA GLY A 86 0.88 -6.71 -7.13
C GLY A 86 1.25 -8.18 -7.08
N THR A 87 2.45 -8.51 -6.60
CA THR A 87 3.06 -9.84 -6.78
C THR A 87 2.39 -10.98 -6.02
N ASN A 88 2.53 -12.22 -6.51
CA ASN A 88 2.16 -13.44 -5.80
C ASN A 88 3.36 -14.11 -5.08
N GLY A 89 4.58 -13.58 -5.26
CA GLY A 89 5.78 -14.10 -4.62
C GLY A 89 6.22 -15.49 -5.11
N ASP A 90 5.80 -15.92 -6.30
CA ASP A 90 6.15 -17.27 -6.80
C ASP A 90 7.58 -17.34 -7.39
N GLY A 91 8.27 -16.19 -7.47
CA GLY A 91 9.64 -16.07 -7.98
C GLY A 91 9.72 -15.93 -9.49
N VAL A 92 8.57 -15.86 -10.18
CA VAL A 92 8.46 -15.60 -11.61
C VAL A 92 7.89 -14.19 -11.78
N SER A 93 8.69 -13.32 -12.39
CA SER A 93 8.24 -11.98 -12.77
C SER A 93 7.71 -11.07 -11.65
N ASP A 94 7.94 -11.38 -10.37
CA ASP A 94 7.52 -10.58 -9.20
C ASP A 94 7.79 -9.06 -9.34
N VAL A 95 8.95 -8.70 -9.91
CA VAL A 95 9.35 -7.30 -10.16
C VAL A 95 8.46 -6.62 -11.20
N LEU A 96 7.99 -7.37 -12.20
CA LEU A 96 7.12 -6.91 -13.29
C LEU A 96 5.64 -6.94 -12.87
N GLU A 97 5.25 -7.77 -11.90
CA GLU A 97 3.92 -7.74 -11.29
C GLU A 97 3.67 -6.47 -10.44
N ARG A 98 4.71 -5.72 -10.10
CA ARG A 98 4.63 -4.47 -9.34
C ARG A 98 3.73 -3.45 -10.02
N ASN A 99 2.71 -2.97 -9.31
CA ASN A 99 1.99 -1.76 -9.73
C ASN A 99 2.68 -0.49 -9.23
N ILE A 100 2.57 0.57 -10.02
CA ILE A 100 2.92 1.95 -9.63
C ILE A 100 1.62 2.71 -9.41
N ILE A 101 1.28 2.99 -8.15
CA ILE A 101 -0.02 3.56 -7.74
C ILE A 101 0.22 4.90 -7.05
N SER A 102 0.34 5.95 -7.87
CA SER A 102 0.87 7.24 -7.43
C SER A 102 0.15 8.38 -8.15
N GLY A 103 0.21 9.59 -7.58
CA GLY A 103 -0.27 10.82 -8.20
C GLY A 103 -1.79 10.92 -8.33
N ASN A 104 -2.54 10.03 -7.67
CA ASN A 104 -4.00 10.07 -7.62
C ASN A 104 -4.44 11.24 -6.75
N SER A 105 -5.32 12.10 -7.28
CA SER A 105 -5.76 13.31 -6.57
C SER A 105 -7.27 13.49 -6.71
N GLY A 106 -7.82 14.67 -6.38
CA GLY A 106 -9.27 14.90 -6.35
C GLY A 106 -9.86 14.86 -4.93
N LEU A 107 -11.10 14.39 -4.76
CA LEU A 107 -11.82 14.53 -3.47
C LEU A 107 -11.25 13.65 -2.35
N SER A 108 -10.79 12.45 -2.70
CA SER A 108 -10.34 11.44 -1.73
C SER A 108 -8.82 11.25 -1.69
N MET A 109 -8.12 11.52 -2.81
CA MET A 109 -6.66 11.46 -2.96
C MET A 109 -6.03 10.17 -2.40
N ARG A 110 -6.56 9.00 -2.80
CA ARG A 110 -6.12 7.68 -2.27
C ARG A 110 -5.37 6.87 -3.31
N GLY A 111 -4.34 6.13 -2.92
CA GLY A 111 -3.72 5.12 -3.77
C GLY A 111 -4.65 3.93 -3.89
N ILE A 112 -4.86 3.23 -2.78
CA ILE A 112 -5.77 2.09 -2.66
C ILE A 112 -6.77 2.36 -1.52
N ILE A 113 -8.05 2.07 -1.76
CA ILE A 113 -9.09 2.08 -0.72
C ILE A 113 -9.82 0.74 -0.66
N GLY A 114 -9.85 0.14 0.53
CA GLY A 114 -10.77 -0.94 0.89
C GLY A 114 -12.07 -0.38 1.44
N GLY A 115 -13.20 -0.69 0.78
CA GLY A 115 -14.54 -0.26 1.17
C GLY A 115 -15.52 -1.44 1.23
N GLY A 116 -16.79 -1.16 1.52
CA GLY A 116 -17.78 -2.22 1.68
C GLY A 116 -17.35 -3.22 2.76
N THR A 117 -17.56 -4.52 2.54
CA THR A 117 -17.11 -5.59 3.45
C THR A 117 -15.90 -6.35 2.89
N SER A 118 -15.04 -5.68 2.10
CA SER A 118 -13.91 -6.33 1.44
C SER A 118 -12.98 -7.00 2.45
N GLN A 119 -12.72 -8.29 2.24
CA GLN A 119 -11.82 -9.09 3.06
C GLN A 119 -10.89 -9.97 2.24
N ASP A 120 -9.85 -10.48 2.90
CA ASP A 120 -8.87 -11.41 2.31
C ASP A 120 -8.18 -10.80 1.07
N VAL A 121 -7.87 -9.51 1.14
CA VAL A 121 -7.20 -8.75 0.06
C VAL A 121 -5.70 -8.72 0.32
N VAL A 122 -4.91 -9.00 -0.71
CA VAL A 122 -3.44 -8.92 -0.65
C VAL A 122 -2.97 -7.73 -1.48
N VAL A 123 -2.10 -6.92 -0.89
CA VAL A 123 -1.39 -5.82 -1.57
C VAL A 123 0.10 -6.06 -1.34
N ALA A 124 0.82 -6.56 -2.34
CA ALA A 124 2.21 -6.99 -2.20
C ALA A 124 3.10 -6.47 -3.35
N GLY A 125 4.34 -6.08 -3.05
CA GLY A 125 5.36 -5.72 -4.03
C GLY A 125 5.12 -4.43 -4.80
N ASN A 126 4.18 -3.58 -4.38
CA ASN A 126 3.79 -2.35 -5.10
C ASN A 126 4.64 -1.13 -4.72
N TYR A 127 4.71 -0.14 -5.62
CA TYR A 127 5.11 1.22 -5.27
C TYR A 127 3.87 2.12 -5.17
N ILE A 128 3.71 2.79 -4.04
CA ILE A 128 2.51 3.58 -3.72
C ILE A 128 2.92 4.96 -3.22
N GLY A 129 2.61 5.99 -4.01
CA GLY A 129 3.06 7.37 -3.82
C GLY A 129 4.52 7.64 -4.20
N VAL A 130 5.21 6.61 -4.70
CA VAL A 130 6.57 6.69 -5.26
C VAL A 130 6.51 6.46 -6.76
N GLY A 131 7.37 7.12 -7.53
CA GLY A 131 7.52 6.92 -8.95
C GLY A 131 8.09 5.54 -9.30
N ALA A 132 7.98 5.15 -10.56
CA ALA A 132 8.53 3.89 -11.07
C ALA A 132 10.06 3.77 -10.91
N ASP A 133 10.77 4.89 -10.78
CA ASP A 133 12.20 4.92 -10.47
C ASP A 133 12.55 4.63 -9.00
N GLY A 134 11.54 4.47 -8.14
CA GLY A 134 11.72 4.18 -6.71
C GLY A 134 12.23 5.35 -5.87
N VAL A 135 12.42 6.54 -6.46
CA VAL A 135 13.04 7.69 -5.77
C VAL A 135 12.29 9.01 -5.96
N THR A 136 11.47 9.12 -7.00
CA THR A 136 10.64 10.30 -7.26
C THR A 136 9.40 10.27 -6.39
N ASP A 137 9.14 11.38 -5.69
CA ASP A 137 7.90 11.56 -4.94
C ASP A 137 6.77 11.93 -5.89
N VAL A 138 5.74 11.09 -5.94
CA VAL A 138 4.52 11.33 -6.70
C VAL A 138 3.33 11.01 -5.79
N GLY A 139 3.40 11.44 -4.54
CA GLY A 139 2.47 11.05 -3.49
C GLY A 139 1.02 11.51 -3.66
N GLN A 140 0.19 11.02 -2.75
CA GLN A 140 -1.20 11.42 -2.56
C GLN A 140 -1.53 11.59 -1.07
N ASP A 141 -2.80 11.79 -0.67
CA ASP A 141 -3.13 11.93 0.75
C ASP A 141 -2.99 10.60 1.51
N ARG A 142 -3.55 9.51 0.96
CA ARG A 142 -3.47 8.18 1.58
C ARG A 142 -2.87 7.16 0.61
N GLY A 143 -1.85 6.43 1.03
CA GLY A 143 -1.28 5.32 0.26
C GLY A 143 -2.27 4.16 0.18
N ILE A 144 -2.47 3.49 1.30
CA ILE A 144 -3.50 2.44 1.48
C ILE A 144 -4.43 2.87 2.62
N GLN A 145 -5.74 2.89 2.38
CA GLN A 145 -6.75 3.07 3.41
C GLN A 145 -7.71 1.88 3.45
N THR A 146 -8.13 1.48 4.65
CA THR A 146 -9.25 0.55 4.85
C THR A 146 -10.37 1.20 5.66
N THR A 147 -11.62 0.78 5.45
CA THR A 147 -12.78 1.24 6.25
C THR A 147 -13.13 0.26 7.37
N SER A 148 -13.94 0.71 8.33
CA SER A 148 -14.30 -0.04 9.55
C SER A 148 -14.96 -1.39 9.35
N THR A 149 -15.46 -1.66 8.15
CA THR A 149 -16.15 -2.90 7.76
C THR A 149 -15.26 -3.88 6.99
N THR A 150 -14.00 -3.55 6.76
CA THR A 150 -13.03 -4.42 6.09
C THR A 150 -12.30 -5.32 7.09
N SER A 151 -11.78 -6.46 6.63
CA SER A 151 -11.00 -7.36 7.49
C SER A 151 -9.96 -8.17 6.72
N ASN A 152 -8.94 -8.70 7.40
CA ASN A 152 -7.96 -9.63 6.80
C ASN A 152 -7.27 -9.09 5.53
N TRP A 153 -6.78 -7.85 5.58
CA TRP A 153 -5.94 -7.35 4.48
C TRP A 153 -4.49 -7.64 4.82
N ILE A 154 -3.75 -8.20 3.86
CA ILE A 154 -2.30 -8.37 3.94
C ILE A 154 -1.66 -7.29 3.09
N MET A 155 -0.93 -6.39 3.74
CA MET A 155 -0.19 -5.31 3.10
C MET A 155 1.30 -5.63 3.22
N GLY A 156 1.85 -6.20 2.17
CA GLY A 156 3.22 -6.69 2.08
C GLY A 156 3.26 -8.21 2.12
N THR A 157 4.22 -8.78 2.83
CA THR A 157 4.43 -10.23 2.84
C THR A 157 3.38 -11.01 3.64
N ASN A 158 3.04 -12.20 3.16
CA ASN A 158 2.16 -13.13 3.86
C ASN A 158 2.91 -14.02 4.88
N GLY A 159 4.25 -14.08 4.82
CA GLY A 159 5.10 -14.84 5.73
C GLY A 159 5.08 -16.35 5.49
N ASP A 160 4.75 -16.82 4.29
CA ASP A 160 4.57 -18.26 4.01
C ASP A 160 5.87 -19.02 3.72
N GLY A 161 7.00 -18.30 3.64
CA GLY A 161 8.32 -18.87 3.36
C GLY A 161 8.71 -18.86 1.88
N ASN A 162 7.85 -18.38 0.99
CA ASN A 162 8.09 -18.29 -0.45
C ASN A 162 8.02 -16.82 -0.90
N GLY A 163 9.06 -16.34 -1.57
CA GLY A 163 9.04 -14.99 -2.16
C GLY A 163 8.97 -13.81 -1.19
N ASP A 164 8.91 -14.01 0.13
CA ASP A 164 8.59 -12.96 1.13
C ASP A 164 9.44 -11.68 1.01
N ALA A 165 10.70 -11.79 0.60
CA ALA A 165 11.60 -10.64 0.41
C ALA A 165 11.17 -9.71 -0.75
N GLY A 166 10.42 -10.23 -1.72
CA GLY A 166 9.89 -9.50 -2.87
C GLY A 166 8.47 -8.95 -2.68
N GLU A 167 7.75 -9.42 -1.65
CA GLU A 167 6.35 -9.04 -1.41
C GLU A 167 6.19 -7.69 -0.69
N GLY A 168 7.28 -7.10 -0.18
CA GLY A 168 7.26 -5.81 0.49
C GLY A 168 6.82 -4.65 -0.42
N ASN A 169 5.83 -3.85 0.01
CA ASN A 169 5.50 -2.62 -0.71
C ASN A 169 6.46 -1.48 -0.33
N VAL A 170 6.65 -0.54 -1.24
CA VAL A 170 7.23 0.78 -0.95
C VAL A 170 6.10 1.80 -0.90
N ILE A 171 5.81 2.33 0.28
CA ILE A 171 4.68 3.24 0.52
C ILE A 171 5.21 4.54 1.12
N SER A 172 5.37 5.56 0.27
CA SER A 172 6.01 6.83 0.64
C SER A 172 5.42 7.99 -0.18
N GLY A 173 5.79 9.23 0.14
CA GLY A 173 5.20 10.41 -0.52
C GLY A 173 3.81 10.78 -0.01
N ASN A 174 3.18 9.96 0.83
CA ASN A 174 1.79 10.16 1.24
C ASN A 174 1.68 10.85 2.60
N VAL A 175 0.58 11.59 2.83
CA VAL A 175 0.29 12.14 4.16
C VAL A 175 0.09 10.99 5.16
N TYR A 176 -0.72 9.99 4.81
CA TYR A 176 -0.83 8.72 5.52
C TYR A 176 -0.40 7.59 4.59
N ASN A 177 0.70 6.91 4.89
CA ASN A 177 1.12 5.79 4.05
C ASN A 177 0.14 4.62 4.20
N VAL A 178 -0.15 4.19 5.43
CA VAL A 178 -1.17 3.18 5.72
C VAL A 178 -2.14 3.70 6.77
N TYR A 179 -3.44 3.66 6.47
CA TYR A 179 -4.53 4.10 7.35
C TYR A 179 -5.53 2.97 7.56
N LEU A 180 -5.69 2.49 8.79
CA LEU A 180 -6.50 1.32 9.12
C LEU A 180 -7.70 1.67 10.01
N GLU A 181 -8.87 1.18 9.61
CA GLU A 181 -10.11 1.30 10.39
C GLU A 181 -10.81 -0.05 10.61
N GLY A 182 -10.54 -1.05 9.76
CA GLY A 182 -11.12 -2.40 9.79
C GLY A 182 -10.49 -3.31 10.84
N THR A 183 -10.54 -4.64 10.67
CA THR A 183 -9.98 -5.59 11.67
C THR A 183 -8.98 -6.57 11.07
N SER A 184 -8.12 -7.15 11.91
CA SER A 184 -7.24 -8.27 11.53
C SER A 184 -6.35 -8.01 10.31
N HIS A 185 -5.96 -6.75 10.05
CA HIS A 185 -5.03 -6.43 8.97
C HIS A 185 -3.57 -6.71 9.37
N VAL A 186 -2.78 -7.18 8.41
CA VAL A 186 -1.34 -7.43 8.54
C VAL A 186 -0.59 -6.43 7.67
N ILE A 187 0.45 -5.85 8.25
CA ILE A 187 1.36 -4.91 7.60
C ILE A 187 2.75 -5.46 7.86
N ALA A 188 3.37 -6.10 6.88
CA ALA A 188 4.63 -6.83 7.05
C ALA A 188 5.56 -6.63 5.85
N GLY A 189 6.86 -6.52 6.09
CA GLY A 189 7.88 -6.46 5.04
C GLY A 189 7.92 -5.17 4.20
N ASN A 190 7.23 -4.10 4.61
CA ASN A 190 7.15 -2.88 3.80
C ASN A 190 8.27 -1.89 4.11
N ILE A 191 8.64 -1.09 3.11
CA ILE A 191 9.42 0.15 3.27
C ILE A 191 8.43 1.32 3.27
N VAL A 192 8.40 2.10 4.35
CA VAL A 192 7.41 3.16 4.56
C VAL A 192 8.08 4.50 4.90
N GLY A 193 7.80 5.51 4.07
CA GLY A 193 8.35 6.87 4.17
C GLY A 193 9.78 7.05 3.66
N LEU A 194 10.37 6.01 3.06
CA LEU A 194 11.68 6.05 2.43
C LEU A 194 11.58 5.83 0.92
N ARG A 195 12.67 6.13 0.20
CA ARG A 195 12.87 5.64 -1.16
C ARG A 195 12.90 4.11 -1.19
N ALA A 196 12.69 3.53 -2.36
CA ALA A 196 12.67 2.08 -2.56
C ALA A 196 13.98 1.37 -2.17
N ASP A 197 15.11 2.07 -2.20
CA ASP A 197 16.39 1.56 -1.69
C ASP A 197 16.48 1.51 -0.15
N GLY A 198 15.54 2.16 0.55
CA GLY A 198 15.49 2.24 2.00
C GLY A 198 16.59 3.11 2.62
N LEU A 199 17.24 3.97 1.84
CA LEU A 199 18.43 4.74 2.28
C LEU A 199 18.17 6.22 2.53
N ALA A 200 17.07 6.78 2.01
CA ALA A 200 16.72 8.18 2.21
C ALA A 200 15.22 8.37 2.43
N ALA A 201 14.87 9.32 3.31
CA ALA A 201 13.49 9.69 3.56
C ALA A 201 12.85 10.39 2.35
N MET A 202 11.54 10.20 2.22
CA MET A 202 10.65 10.92 1.32
C MET A 202 9.58 11.64 2.16
N ASP A 203 8.84 12.57 1.55
CA ASP A 203 7.85 13.34 2.31
C ASP A 203 6.70 12.43 2.76
N SER A 204 6.49 12.33 4.06
CA SER A 204 5.39 11.55 4.65
C SER A 204 5.08 12.02 6.06
N THR A 205 3.80 12.05 6.45
CA THR A 205 3.41 12.49 7.80
C THR A 205 3.24 11.31 8.75
N TYR A 206 2.48 10.30 8.35
CA TYR A 206 2.22 9.10 9.15
C TYR A 206 2.67 7.85 8.39
N GLY A 207 3.34 6.94 9.09
CA GLY A 207 3.75 5.65 8.55
C GLY A 207 2.55 4.71 8.54
N VAL A 208 2.31 4.04 9.66
CA VAL A 208 1.12 3.22 9.89
C VAL A 208 0.24 3.86 10.95
N ARG A 209 -0.96 4.29 10.55
CA ARG A 209 -1.99 4.80 11.45
C ARG A 209 -3.09 3.75 11.63
N VAL A 210 -3.23 3.26 12.86
CA VAL A 210 -4.28 2.35 13.29
C VAL A 210 -5.31 3.19 14.04
N PHE A 211 -6.39 3.57 13.35
CA PHE A 211 -7.41 4.48 13.89
C PHE A 211 -8.54 3.73 14.61
N GLY A 212 -8.84 2.51 14.18
CA GLY A 212 -9.87 1.69 14.79
C GLY A 212 -9.69 0.20 14.56
N GLY A 213 -10.62 -0.58 15.10
CA GLY A 213 -10.66 -2.03 14.93
C GLY A 213 -9.74 -2.83 15.85
N THR A 214 -9.67 -4.14 15.63
CA THR A 214 -8.94 -5.05 16.53
C THR A 214 -8.11 -6.07 15.78
N GLY A 215 -7.02 -6.54 16.39
CA GLY A 215 -6.24 -7.68 15.88
C GLY A 215 -5.25 -7.34 14.77
N HIS A 216 -4.86 -6.07 14.62
CA HIS A 216 -3.86 -5.69 13.62
C HIS A 216 -2.47 -6.20 13.99
N ARG A 217 -1.65 -6.48 12.97
CA ARG A 217 -0.22 -6.78 13.14
C ARG A 217 0.62 -5.87 12.26
N VAL A 218 1.58 -5.20 12.88
CA VAL A 218 2.62 -4.40 12.22
C VAL A 218 3.96 -5.09 12.47
N GLY A 219 4.43 -5.80 11.46
CA GLY A 219 5.70 -6.54 11.44
C GLY A 219 5.53 -8.04 11.69
N THR A 220 6.53 -8.67 12.29
CA THR A 220 6.63 -10.13 12.36
C THR A 220 5.58 -10.79 13.26
N ASN A 221 5.13 -11.99 12.90
CA ASN A 221 4.36 -12.86 13.80
C ASN A 221 5.26 -13.71 14.72
N ALA A 222 6.57 -13.74 14.46
CA ALA A 222 7.60 -14.49 15.17
C ALA A 222 7.30 -15.99 15.27
N ASP A 223 6.74 -16.58 14.21
CA ASP A 223 6.48 -18.02 14.12
C ASP A 223 7.72 -18.84 13.70
N GLY A 224 8.81 -18.15 13.35
CA GLY A 224 10.07 -18.75 12.95
C GLY A 224 10.18 -18.99 11.44
N VAL A 225 9.19 -18.58 10.65
CA VAL A 225 9.18 -18.57 9.20
C VAL A 225 9.27 -17.11 8.73
N SER A 226 10.30 -16.79 7.96
CA SER A 226 10.44 -15.49 7.30
C SER A 226 10.36 -14.24 8.19
N ASP A 227 10.52 -14.35 9.52
CA ASP A 227 10.49 -13.22 10.48
C ASP A 227 11.31 -11.99 10.05
N SER A 228 12.44 -12.22 9.38
CA SER A 228 13.31 -11.14 8.89
C SER A 228 12.75 -10.39 7.67
N ALA A 229 11.99 -11.07 6.82
CA ALA A 229 11.28 -10.51 5.67
C ALA A 229 9.98 -9.83 6.10
N GLU A 230 9.34 -10.27 7.19
CA GLU A 230 8.15 -9.61 7.74
C GLU A 230 8.43 -8.22 8.37
N ARG A 231 9.70 -7.84 8.54
CA ARG A 231 10.12 -6.56 9.11
C ARG A 231 9.69 -5.39 8.24
N ASN A 232 8.89 -4.48 8.79
CA ASN A 232 8.73 -3.17 8.16
C ASN A 232 9.88 -2.23 8.52
N ILE A 233 10.19 -1.32 7.60
CA ILE A 233 11.04 -0.15 7.81
C ILE A 233 10.13 1.08 7.83
N LEU A 234 9.94 1.70 9.00
CA LEU A 234 8.99 2.79 9.22
C LEU A 234 9.77 4.05 9.64
N SER A 235 10.17 4.86 8.67
CA SER A 235 11.17 5.92 8.90
C SER A 235 10.96 7.16 8.04
N GLY A 236 11.45 8.31 8.51
CA GLY A 236 11.33 9.60 7.82
C GLY A 236 10.00 10.34 8.02
N GLN A 237 9.14 9.88 8.93
CA GLN A 237 7.82 10.49 9.15
C GLN A 237 7.90 11.82 9.91
N THR A 238 7.23 12.84 9.38
CA THR A 238 7.06 14.13 10.06
C THR A 238 6.06 14.10 11.23
N ALA A 239 5.46 12.95 11.54
CA ALA A 239 4.73 12.73 12.78
C ALA A 239 5.11 11.38 13.43
N PHE A 240 4.47 10.28 13.05
CA PHE A 240 4.61 8.99 13.74
C PHE A 240 5.00 7.88 12.77
N GLY A 241 5.94 7.01 13.17
CA GLY A 241 6.19 5.75 12.48
C GLY A 241 5.01 4.80 12.58
N VAL A 242 4.57 4.53 13.81
CA VAL A 242 3.31 3.85 14.10
C VAL A 242 2.46 4.68 15.07
N ASN A 243 1.20 4.90 14.74
CA ASN A 243 0.24 5.59 15.60
C ASN A 243 -0.99 4.72 15.83
N VAL A 244 -1.21 4.24 17.05
CA VAL A 244 -2.39 3.49 17.46
C VAL A 244 -3.26 4.38 18.33
N GLU A 245 -4.46 4.68 17.85
CA GLU A 245 -5.40 5.62 18.49
C GLU A 245 -6.87 5.22 18.28
N GLY A 246 -7.79 6.14 18.60
CA GLY A 246 -9.23 5.92 18.42
C GLY A 246 -9.77 4.81 19.31
N ASP A 247 -10.43 3.81 18.73
CA ASP A 247 -10.91 2.61 19.42
C ASP A 247 -10.10 1.34 19.10
N ALA A 248 -8.93 1.52 18.46
CA ALA A 248 -8.05 0.41 18.12
C ALA A 248 -7.61 -0.38 19.36
N SER A 249 -7.62 -1.71 19.26
CA SER A 249 -7.13 -2.59 20.33
C SER A 249 -6.48 -3.85 19.77
N ASN A 250 -5.78 -4.61 20.62
CA ASN A 250 -5.09 -5.85 20.23
C ASN A 250 -4.19 -5.69 18.98
N THR A 251 -3.53 -4.54 18.85
CA THR A 251 -2.55 -4.32 17.79
C THR A 251 -1.19 -4.81 18.25
N VAL A 252 -0.58 -5.71 17.49
CA VAL A 252 0.78 -6.20 17.70
C VAL A 252 1.73 -5.36 16.85
N ILE A 253 2.81 -4.87 17.47
CA ILE A 253 3.90 -4.17 16.77
C ILE A 253 5.19 -4.90 17.12
N ALA A 254 5.77 -5.66 16.18
CA ALA A 254 6.90 -6.54 16.45
C ALA A 254 7.90 -6.57 15.28
N GLY A 255 9.20 -6.69 15.58
CA GLY A 255 10.25 -6.95 14.58
C GLY A 255 10.57 -5.82 13.59
N ASN A 256 9.97 -4.63 13.72
CA ASN A 256 10.15 -3.49 12.81
C ASN A 256 11.45 -2.72 13.05
N TYR A 257 11.98 -2.08 12.00
CA TYR A 257 12.92 -0.96 12.13
C TYR A 257 12.14 0.35 12.08
N ILE A 258 12.37 1.23 13.06
CA ILE A 258 11.61 2.47 13.21
C ILE A 258 12.59 3.63 13.41
N GLY A 259 12.58 4.59 12.49
CA GLY A 259 13.45 5.76 12.54
C GLY A 259 14.89 5.52 12.06
N THR A 260 15.12 4.44 11.30
CA THR A 260 16.40 4.05 10.72
C THR A 260 16.30 3.78 9.22
N ASP A 261 17.43 3.66 8.52
CA ASP A 261 17.48 3.06 7.19
C ASP A 261 17.18 1.54 7.25
N ILE A 262 17.12 0.92 6.07
CA ILE A 262 16.87 -0.51 5.89
C ILE A 262 17.91 -1.41 6.59
N THR A 263 19.11 -0.90 6.84
CA THR A 263 20.18 -1.64 7.55
C THR A 263 20.09 -1.56 9.07
N GLY A 264 19.33 -0.60 9.59
CA GLY A 264 19.29 -0.29 11.03
C GLY A 264 20.48 0.55 11.52
N ALA A 265 21.40 0.95 10.63
CA ALA A 265 22.65 1.61 11.01
C ALA A 265 22.60 3.15 10.88
N VAL A 266 21.77 3.69 10.00
CA VAL A 266 21.67 5.13 9.74
C VAL A 266 20.35 5.66 10.30
N SER A 267 20.39 6.78 11.01
CA SER A 267 19.20 7.40 11.57
C SER A 267 18.41 8.16 10.49
N LEU A 268 17.16 7.77 10.28
CA LEU A 268 16.16 8.42 9.41
C LEU A 268 14.91 8.68 10.25
N LYS A 269 15.03 9.63 11.19
CA LYS A 269 14.11 9.77 12.33
C LYS A 269 12.67 10.05 11.91
N ASN A 270 11.76 9.50 12.71
CA ASN A 270 10.39 10.01 12.81
C ASN A 270 10.36 11.08 13.91
N ILE A 271 9.37 11.99 13.90
CA ILE A 271 9.15 12.87 15.07
C ILE A 271 8.85 12.02 16.32
N ARG A 272 8.04 10.98 16.18
CA ARG A 272 7.80 9.94 17.19
C ARG A 272 7.87 8.56 16.53
N GLY A 273 8.54 7.62 17.19
CA GLY A 273 8.64 6.24 16.68
C GLY A 273 7.30 5.53 16.71
N VAL A 274 6.77 5.31 17.92
CA VAL A 274 5.48 4.64 18.17
C VAL A 274 4.67 5.47 19.15
N ASN A 275 3.39 5.64 18.88
CA ASN A 275 2.41 6.19 19.81
C ASN A 275 1.30 5.19 20.09
N LEU A 276 0.98 5.00 21.37
CA LEU A 276 -0.10 4.17 21.87
C LEU A 276 -0.98 5.03 22.78
N GLY A 277 -2.07 5.59 22.26
CA GLY A 277 -2.95 6.41 23.08
C GLY A 277 -4.03 7.14 22.30
N LYS A 278 -5.15 7.42 22.98
CA LYS A 278 -6.20 8.31 22.44
C LYS A 278 -5.72 9.74 22.59
N TRP A 279 -5.64 10.49 21.49
CA TRP A 279 -5.41 11.93 21.55
C TRP A 279 -6.66 12.61 22.16
N ASP A 280 -6.57 13.04 23.41
CA ASP A 280 -7.65 13.70 24.15
C ASP A 280 -7.68 15.24 23.95
N GLY A 281 -6.87 15.76 23.02
CA GLY A 281 -6.81 17.19 22.73
C GLY A 281 -5.94 18.00 23.70
N GLY A 282 -5.26 17.36 24.66
CA GLY A 282 -4.29 18.02 25.52
C GLY A 282 -2.97 18.28 24.81
N THR A 283 -2.57 19.55 24.67
CA THR A 283 -1.22 19.92 24.24
C THR A 283 -0.17 19.30 25.16
N ALA A 284 0.64 18.37 24.65
CA ALA A 284 1.81 17.85 25.34
C ALA A 284 3.07 18.59 24.86
N CYS A 285 3.79 19.17 25.83
CA CYS A 285 5.09 19.86 25.74
C CYS A 285 6.19 19.06 25.04
#